data_AF-A0A5B8NQP1-F1
#
_entry.id   AF-A0A5B8NQP1-F1
#
_cell.length_a   1.000
_cell.length_b   1.000
_cell.length_c   1.000
_cell.angle_alpha   90.00
_cell.angle_beta   90.00
_cell.angle_gamma   90.00
#
_symmetry.space_group_name_H-M   'P 1'
#
loop_
_entity.id
_entity.type
_entity.pdbx_description
1 polymer ?
#
loop_
_entity_poly.entity_id
_entity_poly.type
_entity_poly.pdbx_seq_one_letter_code
_entity_poly.pdbx_strand_id
1 'polypeptide(L)'
;MSPVRFVILLVATLLVSVTMTTERVDGQKLASLPPETAKIVEQAGGIYDPPRHDVRLVVLSDLNEAYGSTSYPPEVGKGIDLIPYWNPDLVLCGGDMVAGQSRDLSKPEIEAMWEAFDDYIAHPLRERDFPFGFTMGNHDGSAAQGEDGSFIFHKDREVASAYWNHPDHDPGLDFIDRADFPFYYTFQHQDIFFLVWDGSSHRIRDHELAWVEDALASPQAQSAKMRVVLGHLPLYGIAEGRNQFGEVMENSQQLQAMMEKYDVHTYISGHHHAYYPGHRGNLQLLNAGLLGAGARSLIDNETPLRKALTVVDIDFDSSELTTYATYDINSLDLIEYEELPRFLAGYNGAVMRRDIEWEDLNASEQEFCEKRLGKELCSF
;
A
#
# COMPACT_ATOMS: atom_id res chain seq x y z
N MET A 1 -13.52 32.66 57.61
CA MET A 1 -12.52 31.63 57.93
C MET A 1 -13.12 30.26 57.64
N SER A 2 -12.82 29.71 56.47
CA SER A 2 -12.90 28.28 56.11
C SER A 2 -12.08 28.13 54.82
N PRO A 3 -11.01 27.31 54.78
CA PRO A 3 -10.11 27.27 53.65
C PRO A 3 -10.55 26.26 52.58
N VAL A 4 -10.53 26.76 51.35
CA VAL A 4 -10.22 26.14 50.06
C VAL A 4 -9.74 24.67 50.09
N ARG A 5 -10.39 23.82 49.31
CA ARG A 5 -9.79 22.63 48.69
C ARG A 5 -10.08 22.64 47.19
N PHE A 6 -9.17 23.24 46.43
CA PHE A 6 -9.04 23.02 45.00
C PHE A 6 -8.17 21.78 44.83
N VAL A 7 -8.73 20.73 44.25
CA VAL A 7 -7.98 19.54 43.84
C VAL A 7 -7.41 19.87 42.46
N ILE A 8 -6.09 20.03 42.38
CA ILE A 8 -5.35 20.10 41.12
C ILE A 8 -5.17 18.66 40.65
N LEU A 9 -5.80 18.32 39.53
CA LEU A 9 -5.54 17.07 38.82
C LEU A 9 -4.25 17.29 38.01
N LEU A 10 -3.12 16.77 38.50
CA LEU A 10 -1.91 16.65 37.70
C LEU A 10 -2.11 15.48 36.73
N VAL A 11 -2.34 15.78 35.46
CA VAL A 11 -2.16 14.82 34.38
C VAL A 11 -0.65 14.71 34.17
N ALA A 12 -0.07 13.60 34.62
CA ALA A 12 1.31 13.27 34.33
C ALA A 12 1.36 12.73 32.89
N THR A 13 1.81 13.56 31.95
CA THR A 13 2.18 13.12 30.61
C THR A 13 3.42 12.24 30.76
N LEU A 14 3.24 10.93 30.67
CA LEU A 14 4.34 9.98 30.63
C LEU A 14 4.93 10.03 29.21
N LEU A 15 5.95 10.88 29.00
CA LEU A 15 6.81 10.78 27.84
C LEU A 15 7.62 9.49 27.96
N VAL A 16 7.13 8.42 27.33
CA VAL A 16 7.93 7.23 27.08
C VAL A 16 8.85 7.59 25.92
N SER A 17 10.07 8.03 26.25
CA SER A 17 11.16 8.06 25.28
C SER A 17 11.55 6.61 25.03
N VAL A 18 11.02 5.99 23.96
CA VAL A 18 11.54 4.72 23.46
C VAL A 18 12.92 5.03 22.87
N THR A 19 13.97 4.83 23.66
CA THR A 19 15.30 4.65 23.09
C THR A 19 15.27 3.32 22.35
N MET A 20 15.12 3.34 21.02
CA MET A 20 15.31 2.17 20.18
C MET A 20 16.76 1.72 20.27
N THR A 21 17.03 0.84 21.22
CA THR A 21 18.20 -0.03 21.13
C THR A 21 17.92 -1.02 20.03
N THR A 22 18.73 -1.02 18.98
CA THR A 22 18.80 -2.12 18.01
C THR A 22 19.05 -3.40 18.80
N GLU A 23 17.98 -4.15 19.11
CA GLU A 23 18.14 -5.46 19.71
C GLU A 23 18.86 -6.33 18.69
N ARG A 24 19.95 -6.95 19.11
CA ARG A 24 20.58 -8.00 18.30
C ARG A 24 19.51 -9.03 18.00
N VAL A 25 19.28 -9.28 16.71
CA VAL A 25 18.37 -10.32 16.26
C VAL A 25 18.66 -11.60 17.03
N ASP A 26 17.61 -12.18 17.61
CA ASP A 26 17.70 -13.45 18.33
C ASP A 26 18.44 -14.47 17.46
N GLY A 27 19.55 -15.01 17.98
CA GLY A 27 20.36 -15.98 17.25
C GLY A 27 19.58 -17.24 16.86
N GLN A 28 18.50 -17.55 17.59
CA GLN A 28 17.59 -18.64 17.22
C GLN A 28 16.73 -18.28 15.99
N LYS A 29 16.22 -17.05 15.91
CA LYS A 29 15.49 -16.56 14.74
C LYS A 29 16.40 -16.56 13.52
N LEU A 30 17.61 -16.03 13.64
CA LEU A 30 18.58 -15.95 12.55
C LEU A 30 18.92 -17.34 11.96
N ALA A 31 19.05 -18.35 12.82
CA ALA A 31 19.35 -19.72 12.40
C ALA A 31 18.20 -20.43 11.67
N SER A 32 16.95 -19.95 11.82
CA SER A 32 15.78 -20.48 11.10
C SER A 32 15.49 -19.79 9.78
N LEU A 33 16.15 -18.67 9.47
CA LEU A 33 15.91 -17.92 8.25
C LEU A 33 16.57 -18.60 7.04
N PRO A 34 16.02 -18.41 5.83
CA PRO A 34 16.71 -18.77 4.60
C PRO A 34 18.11 -18.13 4.52
N PRO A 35 19.10 -18.79 3.90
CA PRO A 35 20.48 -18.30 3.87
C PRO A 35 20.64 -16.88 3.32
N GLU A 36 19.87 -16.54 2.28
CA GLU A 36 19.82 -15.21 1.67
C GLU A 36 19.30 -14.15 2.65
N THR A 37 18.20 -14.44 3.35
CA THR A 37 17.62 -13.57 4.38
C THR A 37 18.60 -13.38 5.54
N ALA A 38 19.15 -14.48 6.08
CA ALA A 38 20.09 -14.43 7.20
C ALA A 38 21.32 -13.57 6.88
N LYS A 39 21.86 -13.70 5.66
CA LYS A 39 22.98 -12.89 5.20
C LYS A 39 22.64 -11.38 5.17
N ILE A 40 21.46 -11.00 4.69
CA ILE A 40 21.05 -9.59 4.67
C ILE A 40 20.93 -9.06 6.11
N VAL A 41 20.28 -9.82 7.00
CA VAL A 41 20.09 -9.46 8.41
C VAL A 41 21.44 -9.31 9.14
N GLU A 42 22.38 -10.24 8.93
CA GLU A 42 23.74 -10.16 9.50
C GLU A 42 24.50 -8.94 8.99
N GLN A 43 24.41 -8.64 7.69
CA GLN A 43 25.06 -7.47 7.09
C GLN A 43 24.49 -6.15 7.59
N ALA A 44 23.18 -6.10 7.86
CA ALA A 44 22.52 -4.92 8.43
C ALA A 44 22.98 -4.64 9.88
N GLY A 45 23.47 -5.66 10.59
CA GLY A 45 23.80 -5.54 12.02
C GLY A 45 22.58 -5.53 12.94
N GLY A 46 21.39 -5.82 12.39
CA GLY A 46 20.09 -5.78 13.06
C GLY A 46 19.05 -5.07 12.18
N ILE A 47 17.82 -5.59 12.16
CA ILE A 47 16.66 -4.95 11.54
C ILE A 47 15.59 -4.91 12.62
N TYR A 48 14.93 -3.77 12.82
CA TYR A 48 13.81 -3.72 13.76
C TYR A 48 12.76 -4.75 13.36
N ASP A 49 12.26 -5.54 14.32
CA ASP A 49 11.18 -6.50 14.11
C ASP A 49 10.01 -6.10 15.01
N PRO A 50 8.90 -5.59 14.45
CA PRO A 50 7.75 -5.20 15.26
C PRO A 50 7.19 -6.40 16.01
N PRO A 51 6.50 -6.20 17.15
CA PRO A 51 5.71 -7.24 17.79
C PRO A 51 4.67 -7.80 16.81
N ARG A 52 4.57 -9.12 16.72
CA ARG A 52 3.54 -9.78 15.92
C ARG A 52 2.22 -9.83 16.67
N HIS A 53 1.13 -9.47 16.01
CA HIS A 53 -0.24 -9.55 16.53
C HIS A 53 -1.04 -10.68 15.86
N ASP A 54 -2.36 -10.55 15.72
CA ASP A 54 -3.24 -11.59 15.18
C ASP A 54 -2.87 -11.95 13.74
N VAL A 55 -2.73 -10.93 12.89
CA VAL A 55 -2.36 -11.07 11.48
C VAL A 55 -1.23 -10.11 11.14
N ARG A 56 -0.27 -10.55 10.34
CA ARG A 56 0.81 -9.73 9.81
C ARG A 56 0.80 -9.74 8.29
N LEU A 57 0.80 -8.56 7.71
CA LEU A 57 0.93 -8.35 6.27
C LEU A 57 2.32 -7.77 5.96
N VAL A 58 2.87 -8.09 4.80
CA VAL A 58 3.93 -7.29 4.18
C VAL A 58 3.36 -6.63 2.93
N VAL A 59 3.50 -5.31 2.84
CA VAL A 59 3.02 -4.50 1.72
C VAL A 59 4.21 -3.93 0.94
N LEU A 60 4.20 -4.15 -0.36
CA LEU A 60 5.16 -3.63 -1.33
C LEU A 60 4.40 -3.10 -2.56
N SER A 61 5.05 -2.33 -3.42
CA SER A 61 4.41 -1.78 -4.62
C SER A 61 5.45 -1.32 -5.63
N ASP A 62 5.01 -1.09 -6.87
CA ASP A 62 5.75 -0.42 -7.94
C ASP A 62 7.15 -1.03 -8.07
N LEU A 63 7.19 -2.29 -8.47
CA LEU A 63 8.39 -3.13 -8.50
C LEU A 63 9.19 -2.94 -9.78
N ASN A 64 8.50 -2.52 -10.82
CA ASN A 64 9.00 -2.48 -12.18
C ASN A 64 10.12 -1.45 -12.42
N GLU A 65 10.70 -1.53 -13.61
CA GLU A 65 11.73 -0.62 -14.10
C GLU A 65 11.23 0.12 -15.35
N ALA A 66 12.10 0.38 -16.33
CA ALA A 66 11.72 0.98 -17.60
C ALA A 66 10.85 0.04 -18.45
N TYR A 67 10.07 0.60 -19.38
CA TYR A 67 9.16 -0.19 -20.20
C TYR A 67 9.85 -1.33 -20.95
N GLY A 68 9.24 -2.52 -20.90
CA GLY A 68 9.80 -3.73 -21.50
C GLY A 68 10.93 -4.38 -20.69
N SER A 69 11.29 -3.85 -19.52
CA SER A 69 12.35 -4.44 -18.70
C SER A 69 11.96 -5.83 -18.20
N THR A 70 12.89 -6.77 -18.34
CA THR A 70 12.81 -8.13 -17.80
C THR A 70 13.79 -8.29 -16.63
N SER A 71 14.17 -7.19 -15.99
CA SER A 71 15.05 -7.16 -14.83
C SER A 71 14.49 -6.24 -13.75
N TYR A 72 14.89 -6.52 -12.52
CA TYR A 72 14.48 -5.75 -11.35
C TYR A 72 15.69 -5.09 -10.67
N PRO A 73 15.54 -3.87 -10.14
CA PRO A 73 16.56 -3.27 -9.30
C PRO A 73 16.91 -4.17 -8.09
N PRO A 74 18.15 -4.13 -7.58
CA PRO A 74 18.57 -4.96 -6.46
C PRO A 74 17.70 -4.82 -5.21
N GLU A 75 17.07 -3.66 -5.00
CA GLU A 75 16.19 -3.41 -3.86
C GLU A 75 14.91 -4.23 -3.91
N VAL A 76 14.41 -4.59 -5.10
CA VAL A 76 13.27 -5.49 -5.23
C VAL A 76 13.66 -6.88 -4.73
N GLY A 77 14.77 -7.44 -5.24
CA GLY A 77 15.27 -8.73 -4.78
C GLY A 77 15.57 -8.74 -3.27
N LYS A 78 16.20 -7.68 -2.76
CA LYS A 78 16.45 -7.52 -1.31
C LYS A 78 15.15 -7.50 -0.50
N GLY A 79 14.11 -6.82 -0.99
CA GLY A 79 12.79 -6.79 -0.37
C GLY A 79 12.16 -8.18 -0.30
N ILE A 80 12.15 -8.92 -1.42
CA ILE A 80 11.61 -10.30 -1.48
C ILE A 80 12.38 -11.24 -0.57
N ASP A 81 13.71 -11.20 -0.59
CA ASP A 81 14.56 -12.03 0.27
C ASP A 81 14.40 -11.71 1.75
N LEU A 82 13.93 -10.51 2.12
CA LEU A 82 13.67 -10.13 3.51
C LEU A 82 12.30 -10.54 4.02
N ILE A 83 11.31 -10.83 3.17
CA ILE A 83 9.96 -11.23 3.60
C ILE A 83 9.96 -12.35 4.67
N PRO A 84 10.75 -13.43 4.55
CA PRO A 84 10.83 -14.48 5.57
C PRO A 84 11.27 -13.97 6.96
N TYR A 85 11.99 -12.84 7.04
CA TYR A 85 12.39 -12.24 8.31
C TYR A 85 11.17 -11.85 9.15
N TRP A 86 10.16 -11.24 8.54
CA TRP A 86 8.96 -10.80 9.26
C TRP A 86 7.92 -11.90 9.39
N ASN A 87 8.05 -12.98 8.61
CA ASN A 87 7.15 -14.13 8.59
C ASN A 87 5.67 -13.70 8.51
N PRO A 88 5.26 -13.00 7.44
CA PRO A 88 3.89 -12.54 7.28
C PRO A 88 2.95 -13.69 6.95
N ASP A 89 1.65 -13.45 7.16
CA ASP A 89 0.58 -14.35 6.74
C ASP A 89 0.16 -14.14 5.28
N LEU A 90 0.38 -12.91 4.78
CA LEU A 90 -0.01 -12.49 3.44
C LEU A 90 0.93 -11.38 2.96
N VAL A 91 1.37 -11.47 1.71
CA VAL A 91 2.09 -10.39 1.03
C VAL A 91 1.09 -9.66 0.12
N LEU A 92 1.09 -8.33 0.17
CA LEU A 92 0.25 -7.47 -0.65
C LEU A 92 1.09 -6.61 -1.61
N CYS A 93 0.65 -6.49 -2.85
CA CYS A 93 1.25 -5.62 -3.86
C CYS A 93 0.29 -4.52 -4.34
N GLY A 94 0.74 -3.27 -4.28
CA GLY A 94 0.02 -2.10 -4.79
C GLY A 94 0.05 -1.93 -6.32
N GLY A 95 0.53 -2.94 -7.06
CA GLY A 95 0.58 -2.96 -8.53
C GLY A 95 1.90 -2.48 -9.12
N ASP A 96 1.94 -2.38 -10.45
CA ASP A 96 3.13 -2.08 -11.26
C ASP A 96 4.27 -3.07 -11.00
N MET A 97 3.91 -4.35 -11.12
CA MET A 97 4.80 -5.50 -11.02
C MET A 97 5.71 -5.62 -12.26
N VAL A 98 5.18 -5.43 -13.46
CA VAL A 98 5.92 -5.39 -14.73
C VAL A 98 5.84 -4.01 -15.37
N ALA A 99 6.68 -3.74 -16.37
CA ALA A 99 6.78 -2.43 -17.04
C ALA A 99 6.13 -2.42 -18.44
N GLY A 100 4.84 -2.77 -18.55
CA GLY A 100 4.08 -2.66 -19.79
C GLY A 100 3.62 -1.24 -20.09
N GLN A 101 2.40 -1.10 -20.61
CA GLN A 101 1.78 0.18 -20.98
C GLN A 101 2.51 0.91 -22.13
N SER A 102 3.10 0.15 -23.04
CA SER A 102 3.66 0.69 -24.29
C SER A 102 2.99 0.03 -25.48
N ARG A 103 2.50 0.87 -26.41
CA ARG A 103 1.86 0.39 -27.64
C ARG A 103 2.85 -0.33 -28.56
N ASP A 104 4.13 0.00 -28.42
CA ASP A 104 5.23 -0.52 -29.23
C ASP A 104 5.71 -1.90 -28.77
N LEU A 105 5.43 -2.30 -27.52
CA LEU A 105 5.78 -3.63 -27.02
C LEU A 105 4.93 -4.70 -27.71
N SER A 106 5.58 -5.72 -28.25
CA SER A 106 4.95 -6.92 -28.79
C SER A 106 4.46 -7.84 -27.68
N LYS A 107 3.52 -8.74 -28.01
CA LYS A 107 3.02 -9.74 -27.06
C LYS A 107 4.14 -10.61 -26.45
N PRO A 108 5.12 -11.13 -27.22
CA PRO A 108 6.24 -11.88 -26.64
C PRO A 108 7.14 -11.06 -25.70
N GLU A 109 7.30 -9.75 -25.95
CA GLU A 109 8.06 -8.89 -25.01
C GLU A 109 7.29 -8.73 -23.69
N ILE A 110 5.95 -8.62 -23.75
CA ILE A 110 5.13 -8.55 -22.55
C ILE A 110 5.14 -9.89 -21.79
N GLU A 111 5.06 -11.01 -22.50
CA GLU A 111 5.19 -12.35 -21.91
C GLU A 111 6.54 -12.51 -21.20
N ALA A 112 7.65 -12.07 -21.82
CA ALA A 112 8.97 -12.11 -21.21
C ALA A 112 9.09 -11.27 -19.92
N MET A 113 8.35 -10.15 -19.81
CA MET A 113 8.29 -9.38 -18.55
C MET A 113 7.58 -10.17 -17.45
N TRP A 114 6.49 -10.86 -17.76
CA TRP A 114 5.77 -11.70 -16.79
C TRP A 114 6.55 -12.96 -16.41
N GLU A 115 7.30 -13.57 -17.33
CA GLU A 115 8.26 -14.63 -17.01
C GLU A 115 9.33 -14.14 -16.03
N ALA A 116 9.91 -12.96 -16.27
CA ALA A 116 10.86 -12.36 -15.34
C ALA A 116 10.22 -12.01 -13.99
N PHE A 117 8.99 -11.48 -13.97
CA PHE A 117 8.26 -11.29 -12.71
C PHE A 117 8.12 -12.60 -11.94
N ASP A 118 7.81 -13.69 -12.62
CA ASP A 118 7.69 -15.00 -11.98
C ASP A 118 9.01 -15.42 -11.35
N ASP A 119 10.10 -15.43 -12.14
CA ASP A 119 11.42 -15.87 -11.70
C ASP A 119 11.94 -15.09 -10.49
N TYR A 120 11.75 -13.77 -10.47
CA TYR A 120 12.35 -12.89 -9.47
C TYR A 120 11.48 -12.66 -8.23
N ILE A 121 10.15 -12.75 -8.37
CA ILE A 121 9.23 -12.30 -7.32
C ILE A 121 8.20 -13.37 -7.00
N ALA A 122 7.33 -13.73 -7.96
CA ALA A 122 6.16 -14.52 -7.62
C ALA A 122 6.49 -15.98 -7.31
N HIS A 123 7.39 -16.62 -8.07
CA HIS A 123 7.84 -17.98 -7.80
C HIS A 123 8.56 -18.08 -6.44
N PRO A 124 9.53 -17.22 -6.09
CA PRO A 124 10.12 -17.21 -4.75
C PRO A 124 9.14 -17.03 -3.59
N LEU A 125 8.00 -16.34 -3.80
CA LEU A 125 6.94 -16.25 -2.78
C LEU A 125 6.15 -17.56 -2.69
N ARG A 126 5.78 -18.15 -3.84
CA ARG A 126 5.06 -19.42 -3.91
C ARG A 126 5.87 -20.58 -3.35
N GLU A 127 7.17 -20.68 -3.64
CA GLU A 127 8.06 -21.72 -3.08
C GLU A 127 8.16 -21.68 -1.55
N ARG A 128 7.87 -20.52 -0.95
CA ARG A 128 7.90 -20.29 0.49
C ARG A 128 6.49 -20.29 1.11
N ASP A 129 5.48 -20.68 0.33
CA ASP A 129 4.07 -20.74 0.75
C ASP A 129 3.53 -19.39 1.28
N PHE A 130 4.02 -18.26 0.77
CA PHE A 130 3.45 -16.95 1.08
C PHE A 130 2.34 -16.60 0.09
N PRO A 131 1.07 -16.48 0.54
CA PRO A 131 0.00 -15.97 -0.31
C PRO A 131 0.30 -14.55 -0.79
N PHE A 132 -0.11 -14.24 -2.03
CA PHE A 132 0.20 -12.98 -2.69
C PHE A 132 -1.06 -12.28 -3.22
N GLY A 133 -1.57 -11.31 -2.48
CA GLY A 133 -2.66 -10.45 -2.91
C GLY A 133 -2.14 -9.24 -3.68
N PHE A 134 -2.78 -8.84 -4.78
CA PHE A 134 -2.26 -7.72 -5.57
C PHE A 134 -3.37 -6.99 -6.33
N THR A 135 -3.16 -5.70 -6.60
CA THR A 135 -3.91 -4.97 -7.64
C THR A 135 -3.09 -4.91 -8.92
N MET A 136 -3.76 -4.88 -10.06
CA MET A 136 -3.13 -4.54 -11.32
C MET A 136 -2.78 -3.06 -11.34
N GLY A 137 -1.53 -2.75 -11.71
CA GLY A 137 -1.09 -1.39 -11.99
C GLY A 137 -1.27 -0.98 -13.44
N ASN A 138 -1.02 0.29 -13.72
CA ASN A 138 -1.16 0.79 -15.08
C ASN A 138 -0.11 0.19 -16.03
N HIS A 139 1.06 -0.21 -15.52
CA HIS A 139 2.06 -0.94 -16.29
C HIS A 139 1.76 -2.43 -16.44
N ASP A 140 0.98 -3.02 -15.55
CA ASP A 140 0.66 -4.45 -15.62
C ASP A 140 -0.43 -4.76 -16.64
N GLY A 141 -1.42 -3.88 -16.75
CA GLY A 141 -2.62 -4.10 -17.56
C GLY A 141 -3.61 -2.96 -17.49
N SER A 142 -3.18 -1.75 -17.88
CA SER A 142 -3.99 -0.52 -17.72
C SER A 142 -5.42 -0.62 -18.26
N ALA A 143 -6.36 -0.14 -17.45
CA ALA A 143 -7.75 0.08 -17.80
C ALA A 143 -7.99 1.35 -18.64
N ALA A 144 -6.94 2.09 -19.03
CA ALA A 144 -7.09 3.30 -19.83
C ALA A 144 -7.82 3.02 -21.16
N GLN A 145 -8.89 3.78 -21.44
CA GLN A 145 -9.76 3.58 -22.59
C GLN A 145 -9.52 4.62 -23.70
N GLY A 146 -9.67 4.18 -24.95
CA GLY A 146 -9.77 5.06 -26.12
C GLY A 146 -11.17 5.65 -26.27
N GLU A 147 -11.36 6.49 -27.29
CA GLU A 147 -12.64 7.16 -27.56
C GLU A 147 -13.80 6.18 -27.83
N ASP A 148 -13.50 4.96 -28.28
CA ASP A 148 -14.48 3.90 -28.57
C ASP A 148 -14.79 3.02 -27.34
N GLY A 149 -14.21 3.33 -26.18
CA GLY A 149 -14.35 2.54 -24.96
C GLY A 149 -13.50 1.28 -24.90
N SER A 150 -12.68 1.00 -25.92
CA SER A 150 -11.73 -0.11 -25.91
C SER A 150 -10.50 0.22 -25.06
N PHE A 151 -9.86 -0.80 -24.48
CA PHE A 151 -8.62 -0.61 -23.74
C PHE A 151 -7.47 -0.27 -24.70
N ILE A 152 -6.78 0.84 -24.43
CA ILE A 152 -5.63 1.29 -25.21
C ILE A 152 -4.52 0.24 -25.18
N PHE A 153 -4.33 -0.39 -24.01
CA PHE A 153 -3.29 -1.35 -23.68
C PHE A 153 -3.83 -2.79 -23.55
N HIS A 154 -4.75 -3.17 -24.45
CA HIS A 154 -5.40 -4.49 -24.40
C HIS A 154 -4.41 -5.67 -24.43
N LYS A 155 -3.24 -5.54 -25.07
CA LYS A 155 -2.19 -6.58 -25.08
C LYS A 155 -1.66 -6.87 -23.69
N ASP A 156 -1.41 -5.83 -22.89
CA ASP A 156 -0.91 -5.97 -21.52
C ASP A 156 -1.95 -6.73 -20.67
N ARG A 157 -3.23 -6.35 -20.80
CA ARG A 157 -4.35 -7.04 -20.13
C ARG A 157 -4.49 -8.50 -20.55
N GLU A 158 -4.41 -8.79 -21.85
CA GLU A 158 -4.49 -10.17 -22.35
C GLU A 158 -3.39 -11.06 -21.75
N VAL A 159 -2.15 -10.58 -21.75
CA VAL A 159 -1.01 -11.34 -21.22
C VAL A 159 -1.09 -11.48 -19.71
N ALA A 160 -1.41 -10.40 -18.98
CA ALA A 160 -1.59 -10.47 -17.53
C ALA A 160 -2.69 -11.46 -17.13
N SER A 161 -3.82 -11.42 -17.83
CA SER A 161 -4.92 -12.37 -17.60
C SER A 161 -4.48 -13.80 -17.87
N ALA A 162 -3.71 -14.05 -18.95
CA ALA A 162 -3.21 -15.38 -19.27
C ALA A 162 -2.20 -15.88 -18.24
N TYR A 163 -1.28 -15.02 -17.79
CA TYR A 163 -0.30 -15.32 -16.75
C TYR A 163 -1.01 -15.72 -15.46
N TRP A 164 -1.86 -14.86 -14.90
CA TRP A 164 -2.48 -15.09 -13.60
C TRP A 164 -3.51 -16.23 -13.59
N ASN A 165 -4.16 -16.52 -14.71
CA ASN A 165 -5.09 -17.66 -14.80
C ASN A 165 -4.39 -18.99 -15.14
N HIS A 166 -3.06 -19.00 -15.31
CA HIS A 166 -2.32 -20.24 -15.46
C HIS A 166 -2.25 -20.99 -14.11
N PRO A 167 -2.54 -22.30 -14.06
CA PRO A 167 -2.54 -23.06 -12.79
C PRO A 167 -1.22 -23.02 -12.01
N ASP A 168 -0.09 -22.87 -12.71
CA ASP A 168 1.24 -22.81 -12.09
C ASP A 168 1.55 -21.45 -11.44
N HIS A 169 0.69 -20.44 -11.65
CA HIS A 169 0.83 -19.08 -11.11
C HIS A 169 -0.25 -18.77 -10.07
N ASP A 170 -0.79 -19.79 -9.39
CA ASP A 170 -1.75 -19.60 -8.31
C ASP A 170 -1.16 -18.72 -7.19
N PRO A 171 -1.78 -17.57 -6.84
CA PRO A 171 -1.27 -16.69 -5.80
C PRO A 171 -1.52 -17.21 -4.37
N GLY A 172 -2.17 -18.37 -4.19
CA GLY A 172 -2.43 -18.96 -2.88
C GLY A 172 -3.52 -18.25 -2.08
N LEU A 173 -4.46 -17.58 -2.76
CA LEU A 173 -5.54 -16.81 -2.13
C LEU A 173 -6.82 -17.62 -1.97
N ASP A 174 -7.53 -17.40 -0.84
CA ASP A 174 -8.88 -17.93 -0.63
C ASP A 174 -9.92 -16.99 -1.25
N PHE A 175 -10.13 -17.14 -2.56
CA PHE A 175 -11.04 -16.31 -3.35
C PHE A 175 -12.50 -16.46 -2.92
N ILE A 176 -13.18 -15.32 -2.74
CA ILE A 176 -14.63 -15.24 -2.57
C ILE A 176 -15.30 -15.07 -3.94
N ASP A 177 -14.81 -14.11 -4.73
CA ASP A 177 -15.20 -13.88 -6.11
C ASP A 177 -13.95 -13.65 -6.95
N ARG A 178 -13.82 -14.41 -8.05
CA ARG A 178 -12.69 -14.35 -8.98
C ARG A 178 -13.13 -14.30 -10.45
N ALA A 179 -14.37 -13.88 -10.71
CA ALA A 179 -14.96 -13.90 -12.06
C ALA A 179 -14.14 -13.09 -13.08
N ASP A 180 -13.57 -11.97 -12.66
CA ASP A 180 -12.77 -11.06 -13.48
C ASP A 180 -11.30 -10.98 -13.04
N PHE A 181 -10.83 -12.00 -12.32
CA PHE A 181 -9.43 -12.12 -11.93
C PHE A 181 -8.51 -12.15 -13.17
N PRO A 182 -7.45 -11.32 -13.23
CA PRO A 182 -6.79 -10.63 -12.11
C PRO A 182 -7.16 -9.15 -11.89
N PHE A 183 -8.18 -8.61 -12.57
CA PHE A 183 -8.42 -7.16 -12.62
C PHE A 183 -9.22 -6.63 -11.43
N TYR A 184 -10.28 -7.33 -11.06
CA TYR A 184 -11.03 -7.07 -9.83
C TYR A 184 -11.59 -8.38 -9.28
N TYR A 185 -11.49 -8.54 -7.97
CA TYR A 185 -11.79 -9.80 -7.29
C TYR A 185 -11.85 -9.56 -5.78
N THR A 186 -12.36 -10.55 -5.05
CA THR A 186 -12.39 -10.53 -3.58
C THR A 186 -11.83 -11.83 -3.04
N PHE A 187 -11.19 -11.74 -1.88
CA PHE A 187 -10.67 -12.88 -1.15
C PHE A 187 -10.71 -12.62 0.35
N GLN A 188 -10.53 -13.66 1.14
CA GLN A 188 -10.43 -13.56 2.58
C GLN A 188 -9.11 -14.12 3.09
N HIS A 189 -8.65 -13.59 4.21
CA HIS A 189 -7.52 -14.15 4.92
C HIS A 189 -7.65 -13.82 6.41
N GLN A 190 -7.67 -14.84 7.28
CA GLN A 190 -7.70 -14.69 8.75
C GLN A 190 -8.69 -13.61 9.25
N ASP A 191 -9.99 -13.77 8.94
CA ASP A 191 -11.08 -12.85 9.29
C ASP A 191 -11.03 -11.43 8.66
N ILE A 192 -10.12 -11.20 7.70
CA ILE A 192 -10.04 -9.96 6.92
C ILE A 192 -10.63 -10.20 5.54
N PHE A 193 -11.52 -9.30 5.12
CA PHE A 193 -12.04 -9.25 3.76
C PHE A 193 -11.20 -8.28 2.91
N PHE A 194 -10.73 -8.77 1.77
CA PHE A 194 -9.98 -7.98 0.80
C PHE A 194 -10.79 -7.84 -0.48
N LEU A 195 -10.90 -6.61 -0.95
CA LEU A 195 -11.43 -6.28 -2.26
C LEU A 195 -10.33 -5.65 -3.10
N VAL A 196 -10.13 -6.18 -4.30
CA VAL A 196 -9.26 -5.60 -5.31
C VAL A 196 -10.14 -5.06 -6.42
N TRP A 197 -9.97 -3.78 -6.76
CA TRP A 197 -10.62 -3.17 -7.93
C TRP A 197 -9.61 -2.85 -9.02
N ASP A 198 -10.10 -2.61 -10.24
CA ASP A 198 -9.23 -2.23 -11.35
C ASP A 198 -8.88 -0.74 -11.31
N GLY A 199 -8.08 -0.36 -10.31
CA GLY A 199 -7.54 0.98 -10.11
C GLY A 199 -6.35 1.30 -11.01
N SER A 200 -6.17 0.62 -12.14
CA SER A 200 -5.05 0.80 -13.09
C SER A 200 -5.24 1.97 -14.08
N SER A 201 -6.31 2.74 -13.87
CA SER A 201 -6.58 4.04 -14.50
C SER A 201 -7.40 4.91 -13.53
N HIS A 202 -7.49 6.22 -13.79
CA HIS A 202 -8.20 7.17 -12.92
C HIS A 202 -9.73 6.97 -12.84
N ARG A 203 -10.29 6.05 -13.63
CA ARG A 203 -11.72 5.72 -13.66
C ARG A 203 -11.92 4.23 -13.51
N ILE A 204 -12.94 3.88 -12.71
CA ILE A 204 -13.51 2.54 -12.64
C ILE A 204 -14.85 2.59 -13.39
N ARG A 205 -15.19 1.56 -14.16
CA ARG A 205 -16.42 1.54 -14.97
C ARG A 205 -17.64 1.41 -14.05
N ASP A 206 -18.76 2.01 -14.41
CA ASP A 206 -19.96 2.06 -13.54
C ASP A 206 -20.44 0.68 -13.06
N HIS A 207 -20.38 -0.33 -13.92
CA HIS A 207 -20.78 -1.70 -13.56
C HIS A 207 -19.79 -2.37 -12.60
N GLU A 208 -18.49 -2.05 -12.70
CA GLU A 208 -17.47 -2.52 -11.75
C GLU A 208 -17.68 -1.83 -10.40
N LEU A 209 -17.95 -0.51 -10.37
CA LEU A 209 -18.27 0.19 -9.13
C LEU A 209 -19.54 -0.34 -8.46
N ALA A 210 -20.57 -0.71 -9.24
CA ALA A 210 -21.76 -1.36 -8.70
C ALA A 210 -21.41 -2.71 -8.08
N TRP A 211 -20.56 -3.52 -8.72
CA TRP A 211 -20.06 -4.77 -8.15
C TRP A 211 -19.24 -4.54 -6.88
N VAL A 212 -18.39 -3.49 -6.82
CA VAL A 212 -17.63 -3.14 -5.62
C VAL A 212 -18.56 -2.87 -4.45
N GLU A 213 -19.61 -2.07 -4.67
CA GLU A 213 -20.58 -1.75 -3.63
C GLU A 213 -21.36 -2.99 -3.17
N ASP A 214 -21.76 -3.87 -4.10
CA ASP A 214 -22.41 -5.15 -3.78
C ASP A 214 -21.48 -6.10 -2.99
N ALA A 215 -20.20 -6.18 -3.36
CA ALA A 215 -19.20 -7.00 -2.71
C ALA A 215 -18.92 -6.51 -1.27
N LEU A 216 -18.79 -5.19 -1.07
CA LEU A 216 -18.64 -4.59 0.26
C LEU A 216 -19.91 -4.77 1.11
N ALA A 217 -21.09 -4.76 0.52
CA ALA A 217 -22.36 -5.01 1.21
C ALA A 217 -22.59 -6.50 1.54
N SER A 218 -21.78 -7.42 1.01
CA SER A 218 -21.99 -8.85 1.15
C SER A 218 -21.90 -9.34 2.61
N PRO A 219 -22.60 -10.43 2.98
CA PRO A 219 -22.47 -11.01 4.31
C PRO A 219 -21.03 -11.34 4.69
N GLN A 220 -20.22 -11.81 3.74
CA GLN A 220 -18.81 -12.13 3.93
C GLN A 220 -18.05 -10.87 4.37
N ALA A 221 -18.13 -9.77 3.60
CA ALA A 221 -17.47 -8.51 3.93
C ALA A 221 -17.97 -7.93 5.26
N GLN A 222 -19.29 -7.95 5.49
CA GLN A 222 -19.90 -7.36 6.69
C GLN A 222 -19.66 -8.18 7.97
N SER A 223 -19.29 -9.46 7.83
CA SER A 223 -18.92 -10.31 8.97
C SER A 223 -17.43 -10.32 9.29
N ALA A 224 -16.60 -9.80 8.37
CA ALA A 224 -15.16 -9.71 8.57
C ALA A 224 -14.82 -8.70 9.67
N LYS A 225 -13.76 -8.98 10.44
CA LYS A 225 -13.28 -8.08 11.49
C LYS A 225 -12.62 -6.83 10.92
N MET A 226 -12.10 -6.94 9.70
CA MET A 226 -11.49 -5.83 8.96
C MET A 226 -11.80 -5.96 7.48
N ARG A 227 -11.93 -4.81 6.80
CA ARG A 227 -12.09 -4.71 5.35
C ARG A 227 -10.97 -3.86 4.78
N VAL A 228 -10.32 -4.36 3.74
CA VAL A 228 -9.22 -3.67 3.04
C VAL A 228 -9.57 -3.60 1.55
N VAL A 229 -9.36 -2.44 0.95
CA VAL A 229 -9.47 -2.25 -0.50
C VAL A 229 -8.08 -2.01 -1.08
N LEU A 230 -7.75 -2.71 -2.16
CA LEU A 230 -6.53 -2.50 -2.93
C LEU A 230 -6.88 -1.91 -4.29
N GLY A 231 -6.10 -0.91 -4.69
CA GLY A 231 -6.13 -0.35 -6.04
C GLY A 231 -4.85 0.41 -6.33
N HIS A 232 -4.46 0.45 -7.60
CA HIS A 232 -3.13 0.97 -7.92
C HIS A 232 -3.05 2.50 -7.77
N LEU A 233 -3.96 3.26 -8.40
CA LEU A 233 -3.99 4.71 -8.26
C LEU A 233 -4.48 5.13 -6.86
N PRO A 234 -3.82 6.09 -6.19
CA PRO A 234 -4.29 6.62 -4.93
C PRO A 234 -5.56 7.46 -5.12
N LEU A 235 -6.32 7.63 -4.03
CA LEU A 235 -7.47 8.55 -4.02
C LEU A 235 -7.02 10.01 -4.11
N TYR A 236 -5.91 10.37 -3.48
CA TYR A 236 -5.44 11.75 -3.36
C TYR A 236 -3.99 11.89 -3.78
N GLY A 237 -3.64 13.07 -4.29
CA GLY A 237 -2.29 13.35 -4.72
C GLY A 237 -1.32 13.47 -3.54
N ILE A 238 -0.25 12.67 -3.54
CA ILE A 238 0.77 12.72 -2.47
C ILE A 238 2.19 13.03 -2.96
N ALA A 239 2.48 12.84 -4.25
CA ALA A 239 3.84 12.93 -4.78
C ALA A 239 4.03 14.00 -5.87
N GLU A 240 5.23 14.57 -5.91
CA GLU A 240 5.64 15.52 -6.93
C GLU A 240 5.64 14.89 -8.34
N GLY A 241 5.04 15.60 -9.30
CA GLY A 241 4.84 15.13 -10.67
C GLY A 241 3.76 14.05 -10.85
N ARG A 242 3.09 13.63 -9.77
CA ARG A 242 1.88 12.77 -9.78
C ARG A 242 0.68 13.45 -9.11
N ASN A 243 0.84 14.68 -8.65
CA ASN A 243 -0.22 15.49 -8.04
C ASN A 243 -1.11 16.19 -9.09
N GLN A 244 -1.77 15.41 -9.96
CA GLN A 244 -2.56 15.96 -11.07
C GLN A 244 -3.68 15.01 -11.54
N PHE A 245 -4.57 15.53 -12.39
CA PHE A 245 -5.62 14.75 -13.04
C PHE A 245 -5.04 13.56 -13.81
N GLY A 246 -5.69 12.40 -13.72
CA GLY A 246 -5.26 11.17 -14.39
C GLY A 246 -4.30 10.31 -13.57
N GLU A 247 -3.68 10.87 -12.52
CA GLU A 247 -2.71 10.19 -11.65
C GLU A 247 -3.32 9.82 -10.27
N VAL A 248 -4.60 10.09 -10.09
CA VAL A 248 -5.38 9.75 -8.89
C VAL A 248 -6.77 9.34 -9.34
N MET A 249 -7.54 8.68 -8.48
CA MET A 249 -8.94 8.37 -8.75
C MET A 249 -9.75 9.67 -8.94
N GLU A 250 -10.48 9.80 -10.05
CA GLU A 250 -11.19 11.05 -10.41
C GLU A 250 -12.32 11.37 -9.43
N ASN A 251 -13.04 10.36 -8.95
CA ASN A 251 -14.16 10.49 -8.03
C ASN A 251 -13.76 10.18 -6.58
N SER A 252 -12.58 10.64 -6.16
CA SER A 252 -11.95 10.31 -4.87
C SER A 252 -12.86 10.46 -3.64
N GLN A 253 -13.58 11.58 -3.50
CA GLN A 253 -14.50 11.79 -2.38
C GLN A 253 -15.69 10.81 -2.38
N GLN A 254 -16.22 10.46 -3.57
CA GLN A 254 -17.30 9.48 -3.68
C GLN A 254 -16.82 8.08 -3.28
N LEU A 255 -15.62 7.70 -3.75
CA LEU A 255 -14.99 6.43 -3.41
C LEU A 255 -14.67 6.34 -1.92
N GLN A 256 -14.11 7.41 -1.34
CA GLN A 256 -13.89 7.51 0.11
C GLN A 256 -15.20 7.30 0.87
N ALA A 257 -16.26 8.06 0.54
CA ALA A 257 -17.54 7.97 1.23
C ALA A 257 -18.19 6.58 1.08
N MET A 258 -18.04 5.92 -0.07
CA MET A 258 -18.48 4.53 -0.25
C MET A 258 -17.70 3.58 0.68
N MET A 259 -16.38 3.67 0.71
CA MET A 259 -15.54 2.85 1.56
C MET A 259 -15.85 3.05 3.04
N GLU A 260 -16.03 4.28 3.50
CA GLU A 260 -16.43 4.60 4.88
C GLU A 260 -17.85 4.08 5.20
N LYS A 261 -18.80 4.20 4.27
CA LYS A 261 -20.18 3.66 4.44
C LYS A 261 -20.17 2.16 4.73
N TYR A 262 -19.21 1.43 4.17
CA TYR A 262 -19.05 -0.01 4.36
C TYR A 262 -17.87 -0.33 5.28
N ASP A 263 -17.50 0.56 6.20
CA ASP A 263 -16.39 0.48 7.16
C ASP A 263 -15.12 -0.23 6.64
N VAL A 264 -14.71 0.12 5.43
CA VAL A 264 -13.37 -0.20 4.95
C VAL A 264 -12.37 0.53 5.83
N HIS A 265 -11.47 -0.23 6.44
CA HIS A 265 -10.47 0.33 7.35
C HIS A 265 -9.32 0.98 6.58
N THR A 266 -8.82 0.33 5.53
CA THR A 266 -7.66 0.82 4.77
C THR A 266 -7.84 0.67 3.27
N TYR A 267 -7.51 1.73 2.55
CA TYR A 267 -7.21 1.69 1.13
C TYR A 267 -5.69 1.65 0.92
N ILE A 268 -5.20 0.65 0.21
CA ILE A 268 -3.78 0.47 -0.09
C ILE A 268 -3.55 0.75 -1.57
N SER A 269 -2.58 1.64 -1.88
CA SER A 269 -2.26 2.03 -3.25
C SER A 269 -0.77 2.25 -3.50
N GLY A 270 -0.40 2.18 -4.78
CA GLY A 270 0.94 2.43 -5.31
C GLY A 270 1.02 3.73 -6.12
N HIS A 271 1.60 3.64 -7.33
CA HIS A 271 1.58 4.60 -8.44
C HIS A 271 2.34 5.92 -8.23
N HIS A 272 2.30 6.48 -7.02
CA HIS A 272 2.91 7.77 -6.70
C HIS A 272 4.39 7.67 -6.40
N HIS A 273 4.93 6.45 -6.27
CA HIS A 273 6.34 6.20 -6.02
C HIS A 273 6.87 6.97 -4.79
N ALA A 274 6.01 7.21 -3.81
CA ALA A 274 6.34 7.87 -2.55
C ALA A 274 5.52 7.23 -1.43
N TYR A 275 6.18 6.93 -0.31
CA TYR A 275 5.51 6.34 0.84
C TYR A 275 4.85 7.43 1.69
N TYR A 276 3.58 7.22 2.02
CA TYR A 276 2.88 8.06 2.98
C TYR A 276 1.77 7.29 3.71
N PRO A 277 1.90 7.07 5.04
CA PRO A 277 0.84 6.55 5.89
C PRO A 277 -0.05 7.70 6.31
N GLY A 278 -1.28 7.73 5.80
CA GLY A 278 -2.20 8.82 6.08
C GLY A 278 -3.62 8.36 6.30
N HIS A 279 -4.50 9.34 6.47
CA HIS A 279 -5.94 9.13 6.53
C HIS A 279 -6.68 10.34 5.97
N ARG A 280 -7.94 10.10 5.63
CA ARG A 280 -8.91 11.15 5.36
C ARG A 280 -10.28 10.67 5.85
N GLY A 281 -10.93 11.47 6.69
CA GLY A 281 -12.09 11.03 7.43
C GLY A 281 -11.74 9.81 8.29
N ASN A 282 -12.54 8.75 8.21
CA ASN A 282 -12.28 7.51 8.94
C ASN A 282 -11.48 6.48 8.12
N LEU A 283 -11.18 6.77 6.86
CA LEU A 283 -10.46 5.85 5.97
C LEU A 283 -8.95 6.02 6.09
N GLN A 284 -8.25 4.96 6.49
CA GLN A 284 -6.79 4.91 6.43
C GLN A 284 -6.33 4.76 4.98
N LEU A 285 -5.27 5.46 4.61
CA LEU A 285 -4.66 5.49 3.30
C LEU A 285 -3.19 5.05 3.43
N LEU A 286 -2.88 3.84 2.97
CA LEU A 286 -1.51 3.37 2.88
C LEU A 286 -1.03 3.55 1.45
N ASN A 287 -0.30 4.65 1.21
CA ASN A 287 0.44 4.83 -0.03
C ASN A 287 1.77 4.10 0.13
N ALA A 288 1.90 2.93 -0.47
CA ALA A 288 2.92 1.93 -0.17
C ALA A 288 4.35 2.35 -0.57
N GLY A 289 4.51 3.40 -1.38
CA GLY A 289 5.79 3.78 -1.95
C GLY A 289 6.16 2.92 -3.16
N LEU A 290 7.44 2.60 -3.31
CA LEU A 290 7.95 1.72 -4.37
C LEU A 290 9.15 0.89 -3.88
N LEU A 291 9.42 -0.23 -4.55
CA LEU A 291 10.73 -0.90 -4.51
C LEU A 291 11.51 -0.77 -5.82
N GLY A 292 10.82 -0.62 -6.93
CA GLY A 292 11.35 -0.52 -8.29
C GLY A 292 12.04 0.80 -8.60
N ALA A 293 11.87 1.31 -9.81
CA ALA A 293 12.54 2.51 -10.28
C ALA A 293 11.68 3.79 -10.16
N GLY A 294 12.34 4.94 -10.10
CA GLY A 294 11.68 6.25 -10.24
C GLY A 294 11.02 6.77 -8.95
N ALA A 295 11.69 6.62 -7.81
CA ALA A 295 11.25 7.19 -6.54
C ALA A 295 10.96 8.70 -6.65
N ARG A 296 9.93 9.17 -5.94
CA ARG A 296 9.47 10.56 -5.96
C ARG A 296 9.43 11.17 -4.56
N SER A 297 9.60 12.48 -4.51
CA SER A 297 9.39 13.26 -3.29
C SER A 297 7.90 13.41 -3.02
N LEU A 298 7.54 13.47 -1.73
CA LEU A 298 6.21 13.92 -1.32
C LEU A 298 6.02 15.40 -1.71
N ILE A 299 4.76 15.79 -1.92
CA ILE A 299 4.41 17.18 -2.29
C ILE A 299 4.95 18.17 -1.25
N ASP A 300 5.54 19.26 -1.74
CA ASP A 300 6.12 20.35 -0.93
C ASP A 300 7.16 19.88 0.11
N ASN A 301 7.79 18.71 -0.10
CA ASN A 301 8.73 18.14 0.85
C ASN A 301 10.08 17.79 0.21
N GLU A 302 11.16 18.09 0.92
CA GLU A 302 12.54 17.84 0.49
C GLU A 302 13.18 16.60 1.16
N THR A 303 12.40 15.79 1.88
CA THR A 303 12.89 14.53 2.47
C THR A 303 13.53 13.63 1.39
N PRO A 304 14.62 12.91 1.71
CA PRO A 304 15.27 12.00 0.78
C PRO A 304 14.29 11.01 0.15
N LEU A 305 14.55 10.65 -1.12
CA LEU A 305 13.80 9.61 -1.82
C LEU A 305 14.03 8.26 -1.12
N ARG A 306 12.95 7.59 -0.75
CA ARG A 306 12.97 6.29 -0.06
C ARG A 306 12.34 5.23 -0.94
N LYS A 307 12.84 4.00 -0.81
CA LYS A 307 12.18 2.79 -1.33
C LYS A 307 11.60 2.03 -0.16
N ALA A 308 10.28 1.92 -0.11
CA ALA A 308 9.57 1.52 1.09
C ALA A 308 9.04 0.09 1.00
N LEU A 309 9.12 -0.62 2.12
CA LEU A 309 8.39 -1.86 2.39
C LEU A 309 7.75 -1.72 3.76
N THR A 310 6.46 -2.02 3.86
CA THR A 310 5.70 -1.86 5.10
C THR A 310 5.30 -3.22 5.67
N VAL A 311 5.63 -3.46 6.93
CA VAL A 311 5.04 -4.53 7.73
C VAL A 311 3.83 -3.94 8.45
N VAL A 312 2.66 -4.57 8.26
CA VAL A 312 1.41 -4.19 8.93
C VAL A 312 1.04 -5.29 9.90
N ASP A 313 1.06 -5.00 11.19
CA ASP A 313 0.52 -5.88 12.22
C ASP A 313 -0.91 -5.45 12.58
N ILE A 314 -1.79 -6.44 12.75
CA ILE A 314 -3.22 -6.26 12.97
C ILE A 314 -3.60 -6.89 14.30
N ASP A 315 -4.24 -6.11 15.17
CA ASP A 315 -4.71 -6.54 16.50
C ASP A 315 -6.21 -6.28 16.60
N PHE A 316 -7.02 -7.34 16.51
CA PHE A 316 -8.48 -7.24 16.48
C PHE A 316 -9.09 -6.78 17.81
N ASP A 317 -8.33 -6.86 18.90
CA ASP A 317 -8.79 -6.45 20.24
C ASP A 317 -8.34 -5.01 20.59
N SER A 318 -7.49 -4.40 19.75
CA SER A 318 -7.01 -3.02 19.88
C SER A 318 -7.98 -2.00 19.26
N SER A 319 -8.07 -0.80 19.87
CA SER A 319 -8.74 0.34 19.23
C SER A 319 -7.94 0.88 18.03
N GLU A 320 -6.62 0.74 18.07
CA GLU A 320 -5.71 0.98 16.95
C GLU A 320 -5.50 -0.34 16.24
N LEU A 321 -6.39 -0.66 15.29
CA LEU A 321 -6.47 -1.98 14.66
C LEU A 321 -5.18 -2.38 13.95
N THR A 322 -4.41 -1.41 13.42
CA THR A 322 -3.17 -1.68 12.69
C THR A 322 -1.99 -0.84 13.14
N THR A 323 -0.81 -1.46 13.21
CA THR A 323 0.48 -0.79 13.42
C THR A 323 1.37 -0.98 12.20
N TYR A 324 2.05 0.08 11.76
CA TYR A 324 2.94 0.04 10.59
C TYR A 324 4.40 0.17 11.04
N ALA A 325 5.23 -0.77 10.59
CA ALA A 325 6.69 -0.63 10.60
C ALA A 325 7.15 -0.58 9.14
N THR A 326 7.55 0.60 8.67
CA THR A 326 7.98 0.79 7.28
C THR A 326 9.47 1.04 7.23
N TYR A 327 10.14 0.37 6.30
CA TYR A 327 11.60 0.38 6.16
C TYR A 327 12.00 1.08 4.87
N ASP A 328 13.07 1.89 4.90
CA ASP A 328 13.82 2.20 3.69
C ASP A 328 14.64 0.97 3.32
N ILE A 329 14.29 0.26 2.25
CA ILE A 329 14.95 -1.00 1.88
C ILE A 329 16.45 -0.81 1.59
N ASN A 330 16.91 0.40 1.29
CA ASN A 330 18.35 0.65 1.14
C ASN A 330 19.09 0.50 2.47
N SER A 331 18.68 1.25 3.50
CA SER A 331 19.36 1.28 4.79
C SER A 331 18.85 0.25 5.80
N LEU A 332 17.61 -0.20 5.63
CA LEU A 332 16.82 -1.01 6.55
C LEU A 332 16.47 -0.31 7.87
N ASP A 333 16.63 1.01 7.90
CA ASP A 333 16.11 1.85 8.99
C ASP A 333 14.60 2.02 8.84
N LEU A 334 13.93 2.26 9.97
CA LEU A 334 12.53 2.64 9.97
C LEU A 334 12.37 4.05 9.38
N ILE A 335 11.29 4.24 8.63
CA ILE A 335 10.80 5.55 8.22
C ILE A 335 9.84 6.02 9.32
N GLU A 336 10.36 6.80 10.26
CA GLU A 336 9.58 7.32 11.40
C GLU A 336 8.60 8.41 10.96
N TYR A 337 7.46 8.52 11.65
CA TYR A 337 6.43 9.49 11.29
C TYR A 337 6.93 10.93 11.37
N GLU A 338 7.81 11.25 12.32
CA GLU A 338 8.38 12.58 12.49
C GLU A 338 9.22 13.06 11.29
N GLU A 339 9.67 12.13 10.43
CA GLU A 339 10.38 12.45 9.18
C GLU A 339 9.42 12.84 8.04
N LEU A 340 8.12 12.55 8.20
CA LEU A 340 7.10 12.77 7.19
C LEU A 340 6.29 14.05 7.48
N PRO A 341 5.79 14.75 6.46
CA PRO A 341 4.90 15.89 6.65
C PRO A 341 3.66 15.49 7.46
N ARG A 342 3.24 16.36 8.37
CA ARG A 342 2.03 16.16 9.21
C ARG A 342 0.76 16.04 8.37
N PHE A 343 0.76 16.63 7.18
CA PHE A 343 -0.27 16.45 6.17
C PHE A 343 0.28 16.75 4.77
N LEU A 344 -0.45 16.32 3.75
CA LEU A 344 -0.19 16.65 2.35
C LEU A 344 -1.41 17.34 1.74
N ALA A 345 -1.19 18.41 0.98
CA ALA A 345 -2.24 19.16 0.29
C ALA A 345 -2.25 18.82 -1.21
N GLY A 346 -2.74 17.62 -1.54
CA GLY A 346 -2.95 17.15 -2.90
C GLY A 346 -3.96 17.99 -3.67
N TYR A 347 -3.84 18.07 -4.99
CA TYR A 347 -4.65 18.95 -5.84
C TYR A 347 -6.16 18.68 -5.71
N ASN A 348 -6.54 17.45 -5.38
CA ASN A 348 -7.92 17.00 -5.20
C ASN A 348 -8.31 16.74 -3.74
N GLY A 349 -7.47 17.10 -2.77
CA GLY A 349 -7.75 16.92 -1.35
C GLY A 349 -6.52 16.85 -0.46
N ALA A 350 -6.69 17.27 0.80
CA ALA A 350 -5.72 17.01 1.84
C ALA A 350 -5.77 15.57 2.38
N VAL A 351 -4.61 15.07 2.80
CA VAL A 351 -4.44 13.79 3.52
C VAL A 351 -3.65 14.08 4.80
N MET A 352 -4.18 13.70 5.96
CA MET A 352 -3.46 13.82 7.22
C MET A 352 -2.51 12.64 7.39
N ARG A 353 -1.37 12.85 8.06
CA ARG A 353 -0.49 11.74 8.48
C ARG A 353 -1.25 10.91 9.51
N ARG A 354 -1.00 9.59 9.51
CA ARG A 354 -1.78 8.62 10.31
C ARG A 354 -1.99 8.98 11.79
N ASP A 355 -1.01 9.62 12.42
CA ASP A 355 -1.00 9.99 13.85
C ASP A 355 -1.46 11.43 14.13
N ILE A 356 -1.90 12.17 13.11
CA ILE A 356 -2.24 13.60 13.20
C ILE A 356 -3.71 13.80 12.88
N GLU A 357 -4.41 14.54 13.74
CA GLU A 357 -5.76 15.04 13.44
C GLU A 357 -5.73 16.50 12.97
N TRP A 358 -6.82 16.94 12.34
CA TRP A 358 -6.93 18.32 11.84
C TRP A 358 -6.75 19.37 12.96
N GLU A 359 -7.25 19.07 14.15
CA GLU A 359 -7.13 19.92 15.34
C GLU A 359 -5.69 20.01 15.88
N ASP A 360 -4.83 19.07 15.52
CA ASP A 360 -3.40 19.09 15.89
C ASP A 360 -2.60 20.01 14.96
N LEU A 361 -3.14 20.41 13.81
CA LEU A 361 -2.48 21.37 12.93
C LEU A 361 -2.50 22.77 13.54
N ASN A 362 -1.39 23.49 13.40
CA ASN A 362 -1.33 24.88 13.82
C ASN A 362 -2.05 25.81 12.82
N ALA A 363 -2.33 27.03 13.24
CA ALA A 363 -3.10 27.99 12.42
C ALA A 363 -2.47 28.26 11.03
N SER A 364 -1.14 28.26 10.92
CA SER A 364 -0.45 28.48 9.65
C SER A 364 -0.59 27.28 8.71
N GLU A 365 -0.59 26.05 9.25
CA GLU A 365 -0.81 24.80 8.51
C GLU A 365 -2.24 24.73 7.96
N GLN A 366 -3.23 25.04 8.81
CA GLN A 366 -4.63 25.10 8.41
C GLN A 366 -4.86 26.19 7.35
N GLU A 367 -4.30 27.39 7.55
CA GLU A 367 -4.39 28.49 6.56
C GLU A 367 -3.72 28.09 5.23
N PHE A 368 -2.58 27.40 5.28
CA PHE A 368 -1.91 26.90 4.06
C PHE A 368 -2.83 25.95 3.28
N CYS A 369 -3.45 24.98 3.96
CA CYS A 369 -4.38 24.06 3.31
C CYS A 369 -5.56 24.82 2.69
N GLU A 370 -6.27 25.64 3.48
CA GLU A 370 -7.46 26.35 3.01
C GLU A 370 -7.15 27.31 1.86
N LYS A 371 -5.97 27.93 1.87
CA LYS A 371 -5.53 28.83 0.79
C LYS A 371 -5.21 28.07 -0.49
N ARG A 372 -4.64 26.86 -0.39
CA ARG A 372 -4.25 26.03 -1.54
C ARG A 372 -5.46 25.32 -2.17
N LEU A 373 -6.30 24.71 -1.35
CA LEU A 373 -7.36 23.79 -1.81
C LEU A 373 -8.78 24.33 -1.61
N GLY A 374 -8.96 25.39 -0.80
CA GLY A 374 -10.26 25.79 -0.30
C GLY A 374 -10.71 24.94 0.89
N LYS A 375 -11.69 25.45 1.64
CA LYS A 375 -12.16 24.84 2.89
C LYS A 375 -12.75 23.44 2.73
N GLU A 376 -13.48 23.21 1.64
CA GLU A 376 -14.15 21.94 1.37
C GLU A 376 -13.17 20.76 1.19
N LEU A 377 -12.01 21.02 0.58
CA LEU A 377 -11.01 19.98 0.35
C LEU A 377 -10.07 19.76 1.55
N CYS A 378 -10.13 20.64 2.55
CA CYS A 378 -9.42 20.58 3.81
C CYS A 378 -10.29 20.17 5.01
N SER A 379 -11.59 19.94 4.82
CA SER A 379 -12.45 19.42 5.89
C SER A 379 -12.29 17.92 6.04
N PHE A 380 -12.17 17.47 7.29
CA PHE A 380 -12.03 16.08 7.71
C PHE A 380 -13.27 15.63 8.49
#